data_AF-A0A935Z1V0-F1
#
_entry.id   AF-A0A935Z1V0-F1
#
_cell.length_a   1.000
_cell.length_b   1.000
_cell.length_c   1.000
_cell.angle_alpha   90.00
_cell.angle_beta   90.00
_cell.angle_gamma   90.00
#
_symmetry.space_group_name_H-M   'P 1'
#
loop_
_entity.id
_entity.type
_entity.pdbx_description
1 polymer ?
#
loop_
_entity_poly.entity_id
_entity_poly.type
_entity_poly.pdbx_seq_one_letter_code
_entity_poly.pdbx_strand_id
1 'polypeptide(L)'
;MKALFYVTLMVLSSGCTSIEKQKRSTYPVLNQDYFFSVEEKVEEMRFHLIIESKSKFPLCLSNSRWPSEIGAIDGASELVFVQIDKIKYPFKEMNMGYCPFKECAIKVEPSGIIKADIFYKDFNLPEHEYLKPKELILNPHPFWCESQ
;
A
#
# COMPACT_ATOMS: atom_id res chain seq x y z
N MET A 1 72.25 30.70 17.53
CA MET A 1 71.68 30.94 16.18
C MET A 1 70.68 29.83 15.90
N LYS A 2 69.42 30.19 15.60
CA LYS A 2 68.27 29.37 15.16
C LYS A 2 67.57 28.48 16.21
N ALA A 3 66.53 29.07 16.78
CA ALA A 3 65.32 28.41 17.26
C ALA A 3 64.58 27.68 16.13
N LEU A 4 63.85 26.61 16.44
CA LEU A 4 62.64 26.24 15.70
C LEU A 4 61.74 25.30 16.54
N PHE A 5 60.71 25.94 17.09
CA PHE A 5 59.46 25.37 17.60
C PHE A 5 58.79 24.51 16.52
N TYR A 6 58.32 23.32 16.87
CA TYR A 6 57.27 22.61 16.11
C TYR A 6 56.13 22.25 17.08
N VAL A 7 55.14 23.14 17.13
CA VAL A 7 53.83 22.91 17.75
C VAL A 7 52.93 22.36 16.65
N THR A 8 52.69 21.06 16.65
CA THR A 8 51.81 20.42 15.68
C THR A 8 50.37 20.50 16.19
N LEU A 9 49.62 21.43 15.60
CA LEU A 9 48.22 21.74 15.83
C LEU A 9 47.34 20.56 15.36
N MET A 10 46.75 19.79 16.27
CA MET A 10 45.69 18.81 15.93
C MET A 10 44.40 19.58 15.60
N VAL A 11 44.11 19.71 14.30
CA VAL A 11 42.85 20.26 13.80
C VAL A 11 41.75 19.22 14.02
N LEU A 12 40.93 19.42 15.05
CA LEU A 12 39.66 18.75 15.24
C LEU A 12 38.74 19.15 14.09
N SER A 13 38.66 18.31 13.06
CA SER A 13 37.68 18.45 11.99
C SER A 13 36.28 18.11 12.55
N SER A 14 35.61 19.14 13.08
CA SER A 14 34.18 19.14 13.36
C SER A 14 33.42 18.99 12.03
N GLY A 15 33.27 17.75 11.58
CA GLY A 15 32.39 17.42 10.47
C GLY A 15 30.95 17.69 10.89
N CYS A 16 30.43 18.87 10.57
CA CYS A 16 28.98 19.10 10.56
C CYS A 16 28.36 18.14 9.53
N THR A 17 27.87 16.99 9.98
CA THR A 17 26.93 16.20 9.19
C THR A 17 25.66 17.02 9.04
N SER A 18 25.55 17.73 7.93
CA SER A 18 24.28 18.30 7.46
C SER A 18 23.34 17.12 7.25
N ILE A 19 22.43 16.91 8.19
CA ILE A 19 21.32 15.98 8.04
C ILE A 19 20.42 16.60 6.99
N GLU A 20 20.62 16.20 5.74
CA GLU A 20 19.72 16.54 4.65
C GLU A 20 18.37 15.91 4.99
N LYS A 21 17.40 16.75 5.39
CA LYS A 21 16.03 16.30 5.64
C LYS A 21 15.50 15.73 4.33
N GLN A 22 15.54 14.41 4.20
CA GLN A 22 14.98 13.70 3.06
C GLN A 22 13.52 14.12 2.92
N LYS A 23 13.24 14.90 1.87
CA LYS A 23 11.91 15.44 1.62
C LYS A 23 11.02 14.25 1.27
N ARG A 24 10.07 13.94 2.14
CA ARG A 24 9.12 12.84 1.95
C ARG A 24 8.41 13.02 0.60
N SER A 25 8.27 11.92 -0.13
CA SER A 25 7.43 11.88 -1.34
C SER A 25 6.01 12.33 -1.03
N THR A 26 5.33 12.95 -2.00
CA THR A 26 3.92 13.32 -1.90
C THR A 26 3.02 12.12 -1.65
N TYR A 27 3.43 10.92 -2.10
CA TYR A 27 2.68 9.67 -1.95
C TYR A 27 3.58 8.54 -1.41
N PRO A 28 3.00 7.59 -0.63
CA PRO A 28 3.69 6.35 -0.26
C PRO A 28 4.16 5.58 -1.49
N VAL A 29 5.39 5.08 -1.45
CA VAL A 29 6.03 4.32 -2.52
C VAL A 29 6.01 2.83 -2.18
N LEU A 30 5.52 2.00 -3.10
CA LEU A 30 5.55 0.54 -2.97
C LEU A 30 6.99 0.04 -2.82
N ASN A 31 7.19 -0.93 -1.92
CA ASN A 31 8.48 -1.50 -1.52
C ASN A 31 9.43 -0.56 -0.76
N GLN A 32 9.02 0.69 -0.49
CA GLN A 32 9.76 1.65 0.33
C GLN A 32 8.96 2.02 1.58
N ASP A 33 7.73 2.50 1.39
CA ASP A 33 6.85 2.97 2.47
C ASP A 33 5.83 1.91 2.88
N TYR A 34 5.53 0.96 1.99
CA TYR A 34 4.64 -0.17 2.25
C TYR A 34 4.92 -1.36 1.33
N PHE A 35 4.48 -2.55 1.74
CA PHE A 35 4.34 -3.72 0.89
C PHE A 35 2.87 -4.02 0.65
N PHE A 36 2.56 -4.51 -0.54
CA PHE A 36 1.26 -5.06 -0.89
C PHE A 36 1.46 -6.47 -1.42
N SER A 37 0.67 -7.40 -0.91
CA SER A 37 0.67 -8.79 -1.37
C SER A 37 -0.75 -9.33 -1.47
N VAL A 38 -0.90 -10.27 -2.39
CA VAL A 38 -2.13 -11.01 -2.63
C VAL A 38 -1.81 -12.48 -2.49
N GLU A 39 -2.54 -13.17 -1.63
CA GLU A 39 -2.47 -14.60 -1.48
C GLU A 39 -3.78 -15.23 -1.94
N GLU A 40 -3.72 -16.13 -2.91
CA GLU A 40 -4.90 -16.87 -3.36
C GLU A 40 -5.18 -18.05 -2.41
N LYS A 41 -6.41 -18.11 -1.87
CA LYS A 41 -6.90 -19.23 -1.05
C LYS A 41 -7.97 -19.99 -1.83
N VAL A 42 -7.52 -20.89 -2.72
CA VAL A 42 -8.41 -21.62 -3.66
C VAL A 42 -9.49 -22.42 -2.93
N GLU A 43 -9.14 -23.11 -1.84
CA GLU A 43 -10.09 -23.90 -1.02
C GLU A 43 -11.17 -23.02 -0.37
N GLU A 44 -10.87 -21.75 -0.13
CA GLU A 44 -11.77 -20.77 0.47
C GLU A 44 -12.42 -19.84 -0.57
N MET A 45 -12.11 -20.05 -1.86
CA MET A 45 -12.62 -19.26 -2.98
C MET A 45 -12.46 -17.74 -2.81
N ARG A 46 -11.29 -17.31 -2.31
CA ARG A 46 -10.98 -15.91 -2.04
C ARG A 46 -9.52 -15.54 -2.32
N PHE A 47 -9.29 -14.26 -2.50
CA PHE A 47 -7.98 -13.63 -2.41
C PHE A 47 -7.85 -12.94 -1.06
N HIS A 48 -6.77 -13.24 -0.35
CA HIS A 48 -6.37 -12.57 0.88
C HIS A 48 -5.41 -11.44 0.55
N LEU A 49 -5.81 -10.22 0.86
CA LEU A 49 -5.04 -9.01 0.60
C LEU A 49 -4.31 -8.58 1.87
N ILE A 50 -3.05 -8.19 1.73
CA ILE A 50 -2.24 -7.72 2.86
C ILE A 50 -1.52 -6.44 2.46
N ILE A 51 -1.68 -5.40 3.27
CA ILE A 51 -0.82 -4.22 3.23
C ILE A 51 -0.03 -4.16 4.54
N GLU A 52 1.28 -4.09 4.41
CA GLU A 52 2.21 -3.87 5.52
C GLU A 52 2.85 -2.48 5.35
N SER A 53 2.66 -1.61 6.33
CA SER A 53 3.34 -0.31 6.38
C SER A 53 4.80 -0.51 6.80
N LYS A 54 5.73 0.15 6.11
CA LYS A 54 7.13 0.31 6.52
C LYS A 54 7.44 1.73 6.97
N SER A 55 6.45 2.61 6.85
CA SER A 55 6.52 4.00 7.23
C SER A 55 6.36 4.20 8.74
N LYS A 56 7.04 5.22 9.27
CA LYS A 56 6.84 5.75 10.65
C LYS A 56 5.59 6.60 10.79
N PHE A 57 4.92 6.89 9.68
CA PHE A 57 3.71 7.66 9.59
C PHE A 57 2.55 6.79 9.10
N PRO A 58 1.31 7.09 9.52
CA PRO A 58 0.14 6.35 9.09
C PRO A 58 -0.11 6.47 7.58
N LEU A 59 -0.59 5.37 6.99
CA LEU A 59 -1.09 5.33 5.61
C LEU A 59 -2.61 5.28 5.64
N CYS A 60 -3.24 5.82 4.62
CA CYS A 60 -4.69 5.80 4.45
C CYS A 60 -5.02 5.18 3.09
N LEU A 61 -6.13 4.46 3.04
CA LEU A 61 -6.65 3.81 1.84
C LEU A 61 -8.06 4.32 1.58
N SER A 62 -8.37 4.54 0.30
CA SER A 62 -9.72 4.90 -0.11
C SER A 62 -10.58 3.65 -0.24
N ASN A 63 -11.87 3.76 0.10
CA ASN A 63 -12.86 2.70 -0.13
C ASN A 63 -13.06 2.37 -1.62
N SER A 64 -12.56 3.22 -2.53
CA SER A 64 -12.55 2.93 -3.97
C SER A 64 -11.37 2.05 -4.42
N ARG A 65 -10.42 1.77 -3.53
CA ARG A 65 -9.17 1.04 -3.84
C ARG A 65 -8.88 -0.11 -2.88
N TRP A 66 -9.58 -0.18 -1.76
CA TRP A 66 -9.41 -1.22 -0.75
C TRP A 66 -10.77 -1.69 -0.23
N PRO A 67 -10.95 -3.00 0.03
CA PRO A 67 -12.20 -3.50 0.59
C PRO A 67 -12.52 -2.87 1.95
N SER A 68 -13.75 -2.43 2.11
CA SER A 68 -14.33 -2.09 3.42
C SER A 68 -14.51 -3.34 4.29
N GLU A 69 -14.93 -3.14 5.54
CA GLU A 69 -15.19 -4.24 6.49
C GLU A 69 -16.24 -5.25 5.99
N ILE A 70 -17.15 -4.83 5.11
CA ILE A 70 -18.15 -5.70 4.48
C ILE A 70 -17.68 -6.32 3.15
N GLY A 71 -16.41 -6.11 2.77
CA GLY A 71 -15.82 -6.61 1.52
C GLY A 71 -16.22 -5.83 0.27
N ALA A 72 -16.87 -4.68 0.41
CA ALA A 72 -17.26 -3.83 -0.71
C ALA A 72 -16.14 -2.85 -1.08
N ILE A 73 -16.00 -2.57 -2.37
CA ILE A 73 -15.11 -1.55 -2.94
C ILE A 73 -16.00 -0.63 -3.80
N ASP A 74 -15.91 0.68 -3.58
CA ASP A 74 -16.70 1.68 -4.29
C ASP A 74 -16.18 1.90 -5.72
N GLY A 75 -17.05 1.86 -6.75
CA GLY A 75 -16.63 2.08 -8.14
C GLY A 75 -15.69 1.00 -8.68
N ALA A 76 -15.78 -0.22 -8.16
CA ALA A 76 -14.77 -1.25 -8.35
C ALA A 76 -14.78 -1.94 -9.72
N SER A 77 -15.90 -1.90 -10.45
CA SER A 77 -16.06 -2.67 -11.69
C SER A 77 -15.07 -2.26 -12.79
N GLU A 78 -14.54 -1.04 -12.72
CA GLU A 78 -13.55 -0.49 -13.65
C GLU A 78 -12.10 -0.57 -13.12
N LEU A 79 -11.90 -0.98 -11.86
CA LEU A 79 -10.62 -0.86 -11.16
C LEU A 79 -10.06 -2.20 -10.66
N VAL A 80 -10.94 -3.18 -10.41
CA VAL A 80 -10.59 -4.45 -9.79
C VAL A 80 -11.08 -5.59 -10.66
N PHE A 81 -10.17 -6.48 -11.06
CA PHE A 81 -10.48 -7.59 -11.97
C PHE A 81 -9.79 -8.88 -11.52
N VAL A 82 -10.44 -10.00 -11.78
CA VAL A 82 -9.74 -11.29 -11.89
C VAL A 82 -9.42 -11.52 -13.36
N GLN A 83 -8.16 -11.77 -13.68
CA GLN A 83 -7.73 -12.15 -15.02
C GLN A 83 -7.46 -13.64 -15.09
N ILE A 84 -8.09 -14.31 -16.05
CA ILE A 84 -7.86 -15.72 -16.37
C ILE A 84 -7.57 -15.78 -17.86
N ASP A 85 -6.40 -16.31 -18.21
CA ASP A 85 -5.85 -16.22 -19.56
C ASP A 85 -5.84 -14.77 -20.07
N LYS A 86 -6.75 -14.40 -20.98
CA LYS A 86 -6.91 -13.05 -21.55
C LYS A 86 -8.26 -12.42 -21.22
N ILE A 87 -9.08 -13.07 -20.40
CA ILE A 87 -10.43 -12.61 -20.03
C ILE A 87 -10.34 -11.93 -18.66
N LYS A 88 -10.93 -10.74 -18.57
CA LYS A 88 -11.09 -10.02 -17.31
C LYS A 88 -12.52 -10.16 -16.80
N TYR A 89 -12.62 -10.58 -15.56
CA TYR A 89 -13.85 -10.68 -14.81
C TYR A 89 -13.87 -9.50 -13.83
N PRO A 90 -14.75 -8.49 -14.02
CA PRO A 90 -14.78 -7.31 -13.17
C PRO A 90 -15.37 -7.63 -11.80
N PHE A 91 -14.87 -6.96 -10.77
CA PHE A 91 -15.51 -6.99 -9.46
C PHE A 91 -16.91 -6.36 -9.55
N LYS A 92 -17.85 -6.87 -8.75
CA LYS A 92 -19.21 -6.37 -8.72
C LYS A 92 -19.23 -4.89 -8.35
N GLU A 93 -20.07 -4.14 -9.05
CA GLU A 93 -20.25 -2.72 -8.75
C GLU A 93 -21.03 -2.55 -7.45
N MET A 94 -20.55 -1.65 -6.59
CA MET A 94 -21.25 -1.24 -5.38
C MET A 94 -21.07 0.25 -5.20
N ASN A 95 -22.20 0.96 -5.12
CA ASN A 95 -22.20 2.37 -4.76
C ASN A 95 -22.30 2.49 -3.24
N MET A 96 -21.22 2.93 -2.60
CA MET A 96 -21.16 3.11 -1.15
C MET A 96 -21.58 4.52 -0.69
N GLY A 97 -22.08 5.34 -1.62
CA GLY A 97 -22.39 6.74 -1.39
C GLY A 97 -21.15 7.63 -1.40
N TYR A 98 -21.37 8.93 -1.20
CA TYR A 98 -20.27 9.87 -1.14
C TYR A 98 -19.53 9.77 0.19
N CYS A 99 -18.27 9.34 0.12
CA CYS A 99 -17.33 9.40 1.24
C CYS A 99 -16.29 10.50 0.97
N PRO A 100 -16.28 11.61 1.74
CA PRO A 100 -15.15 12.53 1.68
C PRO A 100 -13.89 11.79 2.13
N PHE A 101 -12.88 11.76 1.24
CA PHE A 101 -11.70 10.89 1.27
C PHE A 101 -11.05 10.59 2.63
N LYS A 102 -11.14 11.50 3.60
CA LYS A 102 -10.48 11.39 4.91
C LYS A 102 -11.32 10.70 5.98
N GLU A 103 -12.63 10.94 6.01
CA GLU A 103 -13.49 10.53 7.13
C GLU A 103 -13.80 9.03 7.10
N CYS A 104 -13.76 8.44 5.91
CA CYS A 104 -13.93 7.01 5.73
C CYS A 104 -12.73 6.35 5.05
N ALA A 105 -11.55 6.98 5.19
CA ALA A 105 -10.29 6.33 4.86
C ALA A 105 -10.01 5.18 5.83
N ILE A 106 -9.52 4.07 5.29
CA ILE A 106 -9.06 2.95 6.10
C ILE A 106 -7.61 3.24 6.49
N LYS A 107 -7.37 3.40 7.79
CA LYS A 107 -6.07 3.76 8.33
C LYS A 107 -5.21 2.51 8.56
N VAL A 108 -3.97 2.57 8.08
CA VAL A 108 -2.88 1.65 8.40
C VAL A 108 -1.96 2.36 9.38
N GLU A 109 -1.86 1.85 10.60
CA GLU A 109 -0.97 2.41 11.61
C GLU A 109 0.51 2.33 11.16
N PRO A 110 1.39 3.19 11.71
CA PRO A 110 2.84 3.07 11.48
C PRO A 110 3.35 1.66 11.77
N SER A 111 4.13 1.09 10.84
CA SER A 111 4.60 -0.31 10.93
C SER A 111 3.48 -1.36 11.08
N GLY A 112 2.23 -0.97 10.85
CA GLY A 112 1.06 -1.82 11.00
C GLY A 112 0.80 -2.69 9.77
N ILE A 113 -0.04 -3.70 9.97
CA ILE A 113 -0.51 -4.60 8.92
C ILE A 113 -2.02 -4.54 8.91
N ILE A 114 -2.61 -4.34 7.74
CA ILE A 114 -4.05 -4.55 7.53
C ILE A 114 -4.27 -5.68 6.54
N LYS A 115 -5.43 -6.30 6.65
CA LYS A 115 -5.83 -7.45 5.85
C LYS A 115 -7.26 -7.28 5.37
N ALA A 116 -7.55 -7.82 4.20
CA ALA A 116 -8.89 -7.89 3.66
C ALA A 116 -9.06 -9.15 2.82
N ASP A 117 -10.31 -9.52 2.56
CA ASP A 117 -10.64 -10.63 1.68
C ASP A 117 -11.52 -10.16 0.53
N ILE A 118 -11.29 -10.74 -0.65
CA ILE A 118 -12.15 -10.58 -1.81
C ILE A 118 -12.54 -11.96 -2.33
N PHE A 119 -13.84 -12.25 -2.45
CA PHE A 119 -14.34 -13.57 -2.82
C PHE A 119 -14.55 -13.71 -4.33
N TYR A 120 -14.37 -14.91 -4.88
CA TYR A 120 -14.58 -15.19 -6.31
C TYR A 120 -16.00 -14.88 -6.77
N LYS A 121 -17.00 -15.13 -5.90
CA LYS A 121 -18.42 -14.86 -6.16
C LYS A 121 -18.69 -13.40 -6.52
N ASP A 122 -17.80 -12.50 -6.12
CA ASP A 122 -17.96 -11.07 -6.37
C ASP A 122 -17.43 -10.66 -7.76
N PHE A 123 -16.84 -11.56 -8.54
CA PHE A 123 -16.30 -11.29 -9.88
C PHE A 123 -17.19 -11.77 -11.04
N ASN A 124 -18.43 -12.20 -10.78
CA ASN A 124 -19.26 -12.92 -11.76
C ASN A 124 -18.50 -14.05 -12.47
N LEU A 125 -17.57 -14.68 -11.75
CA LEU A 125 -16.69 -15.69 -12.29
C LEU A 125 -17.49 -17.01 -12.42
N PRO A 126 -17.51 -17.67 -13.60
CA PRO A 126 -18.14 -18.98 -13.71
C PRO A 126 -17.45 -20.02 -12.84
N GLU A 127 -18.20 -20.94 -12.21
CA GLU A 127 -17.63 -21.92 -11.28
C GLU A 127 -16.52 -22.80 -11.91
N HIS A 128 -16.63 -23.13 -13.19
CA HIS A 128 -15.62 -23.91 -13.91
C HIS A 128 -14.27 -23.20 -14.05
N GLU A 129 -14.22 -21.88 -13.80
CA GLU A 129 -13.01 -21.08 -13.82
C GLU A 129 -12.32 -21.00 -12.45
N TYR A 130 -12.98 -21.43 -11.36
CA TYR A 130 -12.47 -21.27 -10.00
C TYR A 130 -11.15 -22.00 -9.74
N LEU A 131 -10.89 -23.09 -10.47
CA LEU A 131 -9.67 -23.88 -10.32
C LEU A 131 -8.58 -23.50 -11.32
N LYS A 132 -8.86 -22.59 -12.27
CA LYS A 132 -7.83 -22.15 -13.23
C LYS A 132 -6.85 -21.19 -12.57
N PRO A 133 -5.57 -21.19 -13.01
CA PRO A 133 -4.62 -20.15 -12.64
C PRO A 133 -5.17 -18.77 -12.99
N LYS A 134 -5.08 -17.83 -12.05
CA LYS A 134 -5.66 -16.51 -12.19
C LYS A 134 -4.90 -15.47 -11.41
N GLU A 135 -5.02 -14.23 -11.85
CA GLU A 135 -4.36 -13.08 -11.24
C GLU A 135 -5.41 -12.08 -10.79
N LEU A 136 -5.30 -11.60 -9.55
CA LEU A 136 -6.07 -10.45 -9.10
C LEU A 136 -5.36 -9.16 -9.53
N ILE A 137 -6.01 -8.39 -10.39
CA ILE A 137 -5.60 -7.04 -10.77
C ILE A 137 -6.27 -6.07 -9.77
N LEU A 138 -5.49 -5.60 -8.81
CA LEU A 138 -5.89 -4.58 -7.84
C LEU A 138 -4.69 -3.68 -7.51
N ASN A 139 -4.91 -2.38 -7.45
CA ASN A 139 -3.91 -1.41 -6.97
C ASN A 139 -4.47 -0.61 -5.79
N PRO A 140 -3.96 -0.83 -4.56
CA PRO A 140 -4.53 -0.20 -3.37
C PRO A 140 -4.25 1.29 -3.26
N HIS A 141 -3.26 1.81 -3.98
CA HIS A 141 -2.86 3.22 -4.03
C HIS A 141 -2.99 3.98 -2.68
N PRO A 142 -2.23 3.59 -1.64
CA PRO A 142 -2.28 4.28 -0.34
C PRO A 142 -1.85 5.74 -0.48
N PHE A 143 -2.35 6.58 0.42
CA PHE A 143 -1.92 7.97 0.59
C PHE A 143 -1.48 8.21 2.03
N TRP A 144 -0.76 9.29 2.28
CA TRP A 144 -0.41 9.66 3.65
C TRP A 144 -1.68 10.14 4.37
N CYS A 145 -2.02 9.55 5.51
CA CYS A 145 -2.97 10.21 6.39
C CYS A 145 -2.33 11.54 6.80
N GLU A 146 -2.99 12.66 6.58
CA GLU A 146 -2.44 13.96 6.98
C GLU A 146 -2.05 13.90 8.46
N SER A 147 -0.76 14.06 8.73
CA SER A 147 -0.26 14.36 10.06
C SER A 147 -0.69 15.80 10.36
N GLN A 148 -1.77 15.96 11.12
CA GLN A 148 -1.92 17.19 11.89
C GLN A 148 -0.74 17.34 12.85
#